data_AF-A0A3D0UXF2-F1
#
_entry.id   AF-A0A3D0UXF2-F1
#
_cell.length_a   1.000
_cell.length_b   1.000
_cell.length_c   1.000
_cell.angle_alpha   90.00
_cell.angle_beta   90.00
_cell.angle_gamma   90.00
#
_symmetry.space_group_name_H-M   'P 1'
#
loop_
_entity.id
_entity.type
_entity.pdbx_description
1 polymer ?
#
loop_
_entity_poly.entity_id
_entity_poly.type
_entity_poly.pdbx_seq_one_letter_code
_entity_poly.pdbx_strand_id
1 'polypeptide(L)'
;MNRISERLSVIEKQLADLNEKQRTEKTSWEEDRKLLNETKDIKEQIQRLEHEAVIAEKQTDYNKVAEIKYGKIPTLQKRLTDIEGKLEAVKKQGKS
;
A
#
# COMPACT_ATOMS: atom_id res chain seq x y z
N MET A 1 -50.18 8.33 19.21
CA MET A 1 -48.88 7.63 19.31
C MET A 1 -48.17 7.78 17.96
N ASN A 2 -47.03 8.46 17.92
CA ASN A 2 -46.50 9.07 16.69
C ASN A 2 -45.62 8.07 15.91
N ARG A 3 -46.26 7.11 15.23
CA ARG A 3 -45.65 6.01 14.47
C ARG A 3 -44.66 6.46 13.38
N ILE A 4 -44.79 7.71 12.92
CA ILE A 4 -43.90 8.32 11.92
C ILE A 4 -42.54 8.65 12.55
N SER A 5 -42.53 9.19 13.77
CA SER A 5 -41.30 9.53 14.50
C SER A 5 -40.48 8.29 14.87
N GLU A 6 -41.14 7.20 15.25
CA GLU A 6 -40.47 5.92 15.52
C GLU A 6 -39.81 5.33 14.26
N ARG A 7 -40.52 5.34 13.12
CA ARG A 7 -39.96 4.88 11.84
C ARG A 7 -38.80 5.76 11.36
N LEU A 8 -38.90 7.07 11.55
CA LEU A 8 -37.82 7.99 11.21
C LEU A 8 -36.57 7.71 12.03
N SER A 9 -36.71 7.55 13.36
CA SER A 9 -35.59 7.23 14.24
C SER A 9 -34.90 5.90 13.90
N VAL A 10 -35.67 4.88 13.49
CA VAL A 10 -35.10 3.60 13.02
C VAL A 10 -34.29 3.79 11.73
N ILE A 11 -34.80 4.57 10.77
CA ILE A 11 -34.11 4.86 9.52
C ILE A 11 -32.83 5.67 9.77
N GLU A 12 -32.88 6.67 10.63
CA GLU A 12 -31.71 7.48 11.02
C GLU A 12 -30.62 6.62 11.66
N LYS A 13 -31.01 5.68 12.53
CA LYS A 13 -30.08 4.72 13.12
C LYS A 13 -29.46 3.80 12.06
N GLN A 14 -30.27 3.22 11.18
CA GLN A 14 -29.78 2.38 10.09
C GLN A 14 -28.82 3.14 9.16
N LEU A 15 -29.10 4.42 8.89
CA LEU A 15 -28.23 5.27 8.08
C LEU A 15 -26.90 5.55 8.78
N ALA A 16 -26.91 5.81 10.09
CA ALA A 16 -25.70 5.97 10.89
C ALA A 16 -24.84 4.70 10.88
N ASP A 17 -25.47 3.54 11.11
CA ASP A 17 -24.79 2.23 11.10
C ASP A 17 -24.15 1.94 9.72
N LEU A 18 -24.87 2.23 8.62
CA LEU A 18 -24.35 2.06 7.26
C LEU A 18 -23.19 3.02 6.94
N ASN A 19 -23.29 4.27 7.39
CA ASN A 19 -22.22 5.26 7.19
C ASN A 19 -20.94 4.87 7.96
N GLU A 20 -21.08 4.36 9.19
CA GLU A 20 -19.95 3.89 9.98
C GLU A 20 -19.27 2.68 9.32
N LYS A 21 -20.07 1.73 8.84
CA LYS A 21 -19.56 0.58 8.07
C LYS A 21 -18.83 1.01 6.81
N GLN A 22 -19.42 1.91 6.02
CA GLN A 22 -18.81 2.44 4.81
C GLN A 22 -17.48 3.15 5.11
N ARG A 23 -17.44 3.96 6.17
CA ARG A 23 -16.22 4.69 6.56
C ARG A 23 -15.09 3.73 6.94
N THR A 24 -15.42 2.67 7.66
CA THR A 24 -14.46 1.64 8.08
C THR A 24 -13.90 0.90 6.87
N GLU A 25 -14.77 0.42 5.98
CA GLU A 25 -14.36 -0.27 4.74
C GLU A 25 -13.52 0.63 3.83
N LYS A 26 -13.90 1.90 3.70
CA LYS A 26 -13.16 2.88 2.91
C LYS A 26 -11.75 3.13 3.46
N THR A 27 -11.61 3.22 4.78
CA THR A 27 -10.30 3.45 5.42
C THR A 27 -9.35 2.28 5.13
N SER A 28 -9.83 1.05 5.30
CA SER A 28 -9.06 -0.16 4.98
C SER A 28 -8.66 -0.21 3.50
N TRP A 29 -9.59 0.13 2.59
CA TRP A 29 -9.29 0.18 1.16
C TRP A 29 -8.25 1.25 0.79
N GLU A 30 -8.29 2.42 1.43
CA GLU A 30 -7.31 3.48 1.20
C GLU A 30 -5.90 3.07 1.66
N GLU A 31 -5.80 2.36 2.80
CA GLU A 31 -4.55 1.79 3.30
C GLU A 31 -3.98 0.74 2.34
N ASP A 32 -4.81 -0.21 1.90
CA ASP A 32 -4.43 -1.23 0.91
C ASP A 32 -3.93 -0.61 -0.39
N ARG A 33 -4.66 0.39 -0.89
CA ARG A 33 -4.29 1.10 -2.12
C ARG A 33 -2.94 1.81 -1.96
N LYS A 34 -2.69 2.43 -0.80
CA LYS A 34 -1.43 3.10 -0.51
C LYS A 34 -0.26 2.10 -0.51
N LEU A 35 -0.43 0.97 0.17
CA LEU A 35 0.60 -0.08 0.21
C LEU A 35 0.88 -0.66 -1.18
N LEU A 36 -0.16 -0.93 -1.97
CA LEU A 36 -0.01 -1.43 -3.35
C LEU A 36 0.73 -0.43 -4.25
N ASN A 37 0.41 0.86 -4.14
CA ASN A 37 1.12 1.91 -4.89
C ASN A 37 2.59 2.01 -4.47
N GLU A 38 2.89 1.89 -3.17
CA GLU A 38 4.27 1.90 -2.66
C GLU A 38 5.06 0.69 -3.16
N THR A 39 4.46 -0.50 -3.16
CA THR A 39 5.04 -1.72 -3.76
C THR A 39 5.38 -1.52 -5.23
N LYS A 40 4.46 -0.94 -6.01
CA LYS A 40 4.67 -0.69 -7.44
C LYS A 40 5.82 0.29 -7.65
N ASP A 41 5.84 1.41 -6.93
CA ASP A 41 6.90 2.41 -7.06
C ASP A 41 8.28 1.85 -6.71
N ILE A 42 8.39 1.06 -5.63
CA ILE A 42 9.67 0.42 -5.27
C ILE A 42 10.15 -0.54 -6.35
N LYS A 43 9.25 -1.36 -6.93
CA LYS A 43 9.60 -2.26 -8.03
C LYS A 43 10.10 -1.49 -9.25
N GLU A 44 9.45 -0.38 -9.60
CA GLU A 44 9.91 0.48 -10.67
C GLU A 44 11.25 1.16 -10.35
N GLN A 45 11.48 1.59 -9.11
CA GLN A 45 12.77 2.14 -8.67
C GLN A 45 13.90 1.12 -8.80
N ILE A 46 13.67 -0.15 -8.41
CA ILE A 46 14.64 -1.24 -8.57
C ILE A 46 14.98 -1.42 -10.06
N GLN A 47 13.98 -1.51 -10.93
CA GLN A 47 14.21 -1.66 -12.37
C GLN A 47 15.00 -0.48 -12.97
N ARG A 48 14.70 0.75 -12.54
CA ARG A 48 15.45 1.95 -12.96
C ARG A 48 16.92 1.87 -12.52
N LEU A 49 17.16 1.45 -11.28
CA LEU A 49 18.52 1.29 -10.74
C LEU A 49 19.28 0.15 -11.43
N GLU A 50 18.64 -0.97 -11.72
CA GLU A 50 19.24 -2.05 -12.50
C GLU A 50 19.69 -1.57 -13.88
N HIS A 51 18.86 -0.78 -14.56
CA HIS A 51 19.22 -0.16 -15.82
C HIS A 51 20.39 0.83 -15.69
N GLU A 52 20.36 1.67 -14.64
CA GLU A 52 21.43 2.61 -14.35
C GLU A 52 22.77 1.92 -14.06
N ALA A 53 22.74 0.78 -13.35
CA ALA A 53 23.92 -0.04 -13.11
C ALA A 53 24.50 -0.59 -14.42
N VAL A 54 23.66 -1.06 -15.35
CA VAL A 54 24.12 -1.52 -16.67
C VAL A 54 24.75 -0.39 -17.47
N ILE A 55 24.21 0.83 -17.41
CA ILE A 55 24.81 2.00 -18.05
C ILE A 55 26.17 2.34 -17.42
N ALA A 56 26.25 2.38 -16.09
CA ALA A 56 27.47 2.68 -15.36
C ALA A 56 28.57 1.64 -15.65
N GLU A 57 28.20 0.36 -15.77
CA GLU A 57 29.11 -0.72 -16.14
C GLU A 57 29.71 -0.51 -17.55
N LYS A 58 28.90 -0.09 -18.52
CA LYS A 58 29.37 0.27 -19.87
C LYS A 58 30.28 1.51 -19.87
N GLN A 59 30.10 2.40 -18.91
CA GLN A 59 30.92 3.60 -18.73
C GLN A 59 32.17 3.35 -17.87
N THR A 60 32.43 2.10 -17.47
CA THR A 60 33.53 1.72 -16.55
C THR A 60 33.46 2.43 -15.18
N ASP A 61 32.29 2.91 -14.78
CA ASP A 61 32.04 3.49 -13.45
C ASP A 61 31.68 2.39 -12.44
N TYR A 62 32.70 1.62 -12.04
CA TYR A 62 32.53 0.49 -11.13
C TYR A 62 32.11 0.92 -9.72
N ASN A 63 32.44 2.16 -9.30
CA ASN A 63 32.00 2.69 -8.01
C ASN A 63 30.48 2.81 -7.98
N LYS A 64 29.90 3.39 -9.02
CA LYS A 64 28.45 3.55 -9.14
C LYS A 64 27.74 2.21 -9.30
N VAL A 65 28.32 1.27 -10.03
CA VAL A 65 27.80 -0.12 -10.12
C VAL A 65 27.73 -0.76 -8.74
N ALA A 66 28.80 -0.65 -7.93
CA ALA A 66 28.84 -1.24 -6.60
C ALA A 66 27.83 -0.58 -5.65
N GLU A 67 27.72 0.75 -5.65
CA GLU A 67 26.74 1.49 -4.85
C GLU A 67 25.30 1.06 -5.17
N ILE A 68 24.99 0.86 -6.45
CA ILE A 68 23.66 0.45 -6.88
C ILE A 68 23.39 -1.02 -6.52
N LYS A 69 24.27 -1.94 -6.92
CA LYS A 69 24.08 -3.39 -6.75
C LYS A 69 24.13 -3.83 -5.29
N TYR A 70 24.99 -3.22 -4.47
CA TYR A 70 25.21 -3.65 -3.08
C TYR A 70 24.67 -2.68 -2.03
N GLY A 71 24.25 -1.47 -2.42
CA GLY A 71 23.65 -0.49 -1.51
C GLY A 71 22.17 -0.26 -1.78
N LYS A 72 21.87 0.39 -2.91
CA LYS A 72 20.51 0.89 -3.21
C LYS A 72 19.51 -0.23 -3.46
N ILE A 73 19.83 -1.19 -4.33
CA ILE A 73 18.93 -2.29 -4.68
C ILE A 73 18.59 -3.15 -3.44
N PRO A 74 19.56 -3.63 -2.63
CA PRO A 74 19.25 -4.40 -1.43
C PRO A 74 18.40 -3.64 -0.40
N THR A 75 18.62 -2.33 -0.27
CA THR A 75 17.81 -1.48 0.62
C THR A 75 16.34 -1.42 0.17
N LEU A 76 16.12 -1.23 -1.14
CA LEU A 76 14.78 -1.23 -1.72
C LEU A 76 14.11 -2.60 -1.67
N GLN A 77 14.86 -3.68 -1.90
CA GLN A 77 14.35 -5.05 -1.76
C GLN A 77 13.88 -5.34 -0.34
N LYS A 78 14.65 -4.92 0.68
CA LYS A 78 14.23 -5.06 2.08
C LYS A 78 12.94 -4.30 2.35
N ARG A 79 12.85 -3.04 1.90
CA ARG A 79 11.62 -2.24 2.05
C ARG A 79 10.43 -2.87 1.33
N LEU A 80 10.66 -3.46 0.15
CA LEU A 80 9.62 -4.18 -0.59
C LEU A 80 9.09 -5.36 0.23
N THR A 81 9.97 -6.18 0.80
CA THR A 81 9.57 -7.30 1.67
C THR A 81 8.78 -6.83 2.89
N ASP A 82 9.17 -5.72 3.51
CA ASP A 82 8.44 -5.15 4.65
C ASP A 82 7.01 -4.73 4.28
N ILE A 83 6.83 -4.12 3.10
CA ILE A 83 5.50 -3.70 2.61
C ILE A 83 4.66 -4.91 2.19
N GLU A 84 5.25 -5.91 1.53
CA GLU A 84 4.58 -7.15 1.19
C GLU A 84 4.11 -7.88 2.47
N GLY A 85 4.90 -7.86 3.54
CA GLY A 85 4.49 -8.34 4.87
C GLY A 85 3.31 -7.57 5.46
N LYS A 86 3.29 -6.23 5.33
CA LYS A 86 2.14 -5.40 5.75
C LYS A 86 0.88 -5.69 4.94
N LEU A 87 0.99 -5.83 3.63
CA LEU A 87 -0.14 -6.21 2.75
C LEU A 87 -0.75 -7.55 3.16
N GLU A 88 0.09 -8.55 3.49
CA GLU A 88 -0.40 -9.84 3.95
C GLU A 88 -1.06 -9.77 5.33
N ALA A 89 -0.61 -8.86 6.20
CA ALA A 89 -1.28 -8.60 7.48
C ALA A 89 -2.66 -7.94 7.30
N VAL A 90 -2.77 -6.93 6.42
CA VAL A 90 -4.04 -6.24 6.16
C VAL A 90 -5.06 -7.18 5.48
N LYS A 91 -4.62 -7.99 4.51
CA LYS A 91 -5.48 -9.03 3.90
C LYS A 91 -6.04 -10.05 4.90
N LYS A 92 -5.30 -10.35 5.97
CA LYS A 92 -5.77 -11.26 7.03
C LYS A 92 -6.78 -10.57 7.95
N GLN A 93 -6.62 -9.28 8.22
CA GLN A 93 -7.58 -8.50 9.01
C GLN A 93 -8.91 -8.28 8.28
N GLY A 94 -8.90 -8.04 6.97
CA GLY A 94 -10.11 -7.88 6.17
C GLY A 94 -10.89 -9.17 5.88
N LYS A 95 -10.36 -10.35 6.26
CA LYS A 95 -11.01 -11.66 6.10
C LYS A 95 -11.65 -12.20 7.40
N SER A 96 -11.59 -11.44 8.49
CA SER A 96 -12.22 -11.78 9.77
C SER A 96 -13.37 -10.84 10.09
#